data_AF-A0A7V9V207-F1
#
_entry.id   AF-A0A7V9V207-F1
#
_cell.length_a   1.000
_cell.length_b   1.000
_cell.length_c   1.000
_cell.angle_alpha   90.00
_cell.angle_beta   90.00
_cell.angle_gamma   90.00
#
_symmetry.space_group_name_H-M   'P 1'
#
loop_
_entity.id
_entity.type
_entity.pdbx_description
1 polymer ?
#
loop_
_entity_poly.entity_id
_entity_poly.type
_entity_poly.pdbx_seq_one_letter_code
_entity_poly.pdbx_strand_id
1 'polypeptide(L)'
;MIFALYERPQGVAVGDEPTGQPRVLYDLEHDVATLGPGHVSSPALVWAIDSLVTDRYKDDAALAIEVELDPATAWLVRCDRVDFPPGGVAYRHVHPGPGIRRLLFGELTIESPEGTQTHRAGDAWFEGADFPVLATASATEDTAFVRVLLLPAEWTGKRTIRYVDPADEERPKLQRATNLLEEPLRR
;
A
#
# COMPACT_ATOMS: atom_id res chain seq x y z
N MET A 1 -4.16 -15.82 -4.32
CA MET A 1 -2.78 -15.43 -4.73
C MET A 1 -2.10 -14.78 -3.53
N ILE A 2 -0.76 -14.77 -3.44
CA ILE A 2 -0.05 -14.11 -2.35
C ILE A 2 0.28 -12.67 -2.70
N PHE A 3 0.00 -11.78 -1.75
CA PHE A 3 0.46 -10.42 -1.75
C PHE A 3 1.33 -10.19 -0.50
N ALA A 4 2.60 -9.88 -0.69
CA ALA A 4 3.57 -9.79 0.39
C ALA A 4 4.40 -8.51 0.29
N LEU A 5 4.82 -8.00 1.44
CA LEU A 5 5.74 -6.88 1.59
C LEU A 5 7.02 -7.35 2.26
N TYR A 6 8.14 -6.95 1.68
CA TYR A 6 9.47 -7.19 2.21
C TYR A 6 10.25 -5.90 2.40
N GLU A 7 11.14 -5.91 3.38
CA GLU A 7 12.14 -4.87 3.57
C GLU A 7 13.51 -5.34 3.07
N ARG A 8 14.23 -4.44 2.40
CA ARG A 8 15.54 -4.68 1.81
C ARG A 8 16.48 -3.56 2.25
N PRO A 9 17.06 -3.63 3.46
CA PRO A 9 17.82 -2.52 4.05
C PRO A 9 19.14 -2.21 3.33
N GLN A 10 19.61 -3.12 2.46
CA GLN A 10 20.83 -2.97 1.67
C GLN A 10 20.52 -2.77 0.17
N GLY A 11 19.26 -2.50 -0.16
CA GLY A 11 18.78 -2.51 -1.53
C GLY A 11 18.46 -3.89 -2.06
N VAL A 12 18.02 -3.91 -3.32
CA VAL A 12 17.50 -5.10 -3.98
C VAL A 12 17.84 -5.05 -5.47
N ALA A 13 18.22 -6.20 -6.03
CA ALA A 13 18.21 -6.43 -7.45
C ALA A 13 17.15 -7.49 -7.74
N VAL A 14 16.12 -7.11 -8.48
CA VAL A 14 15.13 -8.04 -9.03
C VAL A 14 15.53 -8.26 -10.48
N GLY A 15 16.09 -9.44 -10.77
CA GLY A 15 16.47 -9.82 -12.12
C GLY A 15 15.27 -10.15 -13.00
N ASP A 16 15.52 -10.33 -14.30
CA ASP A 16 14.55 -10.77 -15.31
C ASP A 16 14.17 -12.25 -15.17
N GLU A 17 14.14 -12.80 -13.95
CA GLU A 17 13.92 -14.23 -13.77
C GLU A 17 12.58 -14.66 -14.39
N PRO A 18 12.50 -15.84 -15.05
CA PRO A 18 11.34 -16.28 -15.81
C PRO A 18 10.06 -16.47 -14.99
N THR A 19 10.14 -16.31 -13.66
CA THR A 19 8.95 -16.38 -12.80
C THR A 19 7.92 -15.31 -13.16
N GLY A 20 8.34 -14.18 -13.76
CA GLY A 20 7.43 -13.18 -14.35
C GLY A 20 6.49 -12.51 -13.35
N GLN A 21 6.75 -12.65 -12.06
CA GLN A 21 5.82 -12.22 -11.02
C GLN A 21 6.00 -10.73 -10.72
N PRO A 22 4.93 -9.92 -10.82
CA PRO A 22 5.03 -8.48 -10.62
C PRO A 22 5.61 -8.12 -9.24
N ARG A 23 6.57 -7.20 -9.23
CA ARG A 23 7.20 -6.64 -8.03
C ARG A 23 7.17 -5.12 -8.08
N VAL A 24 6.63 -4.48 -7.05
CA VAL A 24 6.80 -3.03 -6.88
C VAL A 24 8.02 -2.81 -6.01
N LEU A 25 8.99 -2.05 -6.52
CA LEU A 25 10.17 -1.63 -5.78
C LEU A 25 9.99 -0.17 -5.40
N TYR A 26 10.00 0.14 -4.11
CA TYR A 26 9.98 1.50 -3.59
C TYR A 26 11.32 1.83 -2.95
N ASP A 27 12.00 2.83 -3.48
CA ASP A 27 13.26 3.35 -3.00
C ASP A 27 13.01 4.34 -1.84
N LEU A 28 13.41 3.96 -0.62
CA LEU A 28 13.16 4.77 0.58
C LEU A 28 13.96 6.07 0.60
N GLU A 29 15.08 6.13 -0.12
CA GLU A 29 15.96 7.29 -0.15
C GLU A 29 15.49 8.33 -1.19
N HIS A 30 15.07 7.85 -2.36
CA HIS A 30 14.70 8.71 -3.48
C HIS A 30 13.19 8.95 -3.64
N ASP A 31 12.34 8.27 -2.86
CA ASP A 31 10.88 8.37 -2.90
C ASP A 31 10.29 8.10 -4.30
N VAL A 32 10.78 7.04 -4.95
CA VAL A 32 10.33 6.58 -6.28
C VAL A 32 9.90 5.13 -6.24
N ALA A 33 8.90 4.79 -7.05
CA ALA A 33 8.40 3.43 -7.20
C ALA A 33 8.51 2.95 -8.65
N THR A 34 8.83 1.67 -8.84
CA THR A 34 8.90 1.02 -10.16
C THR A 34 8.22 -0.35 -10.13
N LEU A 35 7.70 -0.81 -11.28
CA LEU A 35 7.15 -2.16 -11.44
C LEU A 35 8.08 -3.03 -12.29
N GLY A 36 8.36 -4.24 -11.83
CA GLY A 36 9.06 -5.27 -12.61
C GLY A 36 10.55 -5.41 -12.27
N PRO A 37 11.38 -5.85 -13.23
CA PRO A 37 12.80 -6.01 -13.00
C PRO A 37 13.45 -4.65 -12.74
N GLY A 38 14.45 -4.63 -11.86
CA GLY A 38 15.06 -3.38 -11.46
C GLY A 38 16.09 -3.55 -10.37
N HIS A 39 16.84 -2.48 -10.14
CA HIS A 39 17.82 -2.42 -9.08
C HIS A 39 17.63 -1.13 -8.29
N VAL A 40 17.54 -1.28 -6.97
CA VAL A 40 17.60 -0.19 -6.01
C VAL A 40 18.80 -0.45 -5.12
N SER A 41 19.76 0.48 -5.09
CA SER A 41 21.01 0.34 -4.31
C SER A 41 20.88 0.83 -2.85
N SER A 42 19.85 1.62 -2.56
CA SER A 42 19.47 2.16 -1.26
C SER A 42 18.47 1.24 -0.54
N PRO A 43 18.17 1.45 0.76
CA PRO A 43 17.10 0.72 1.43
C PRO A 43 15.79 0.76 0.63
N ALA A 44 15.14 -0.39 0.46
CA ALA A 44 13.95 -0.51 -0.37
C ALA A 44 12.84 -1.32 0.31
N LEU A 45 11.61 -1.04 -0.11
CA LEU A 45 10.44 -1.87 0.17
C LEU A 45 10.02 -2.59 -1.10
N VAL A 46 9.67 -3.87 -0.99
CA VAL A 46 9.30 -4.71 -2.13
C VAL A 46 7.93 -5.33 -1.90
N TRP A 47 6.96 -4.96 -2.73
CA TRP A 47 5.69 -5.68 -2.78
C TRP A 47 5.76 -6.78 -3.84
N ALA A 48 5.57 -8.02 -3.40
CA ALA A 48 5.50 -9.20 -4.24
C ALA A 48 4.06 -9.64 -4.46
N ILE A 49 3.73 -9.87 -5.73
CA ILE A 49 2.42 -10.31 -6.19
C ILE A 49 2.63 -11.65 -6.90
N ASP A 50 2.28 -12.77 -6.26
CA ASP A 50 2.50 -14.14 -6.78
C ASP A 50 1.18 -14.92 -6.88
N SER A 51 0.95 -15.59 -8.00
CA SER A 51 -0.15 -16.54 -8.19
C SER A 51 -0.01 -17.82 -7.34
N LEU A 52 1.21 -18.23 -6.96
CA LEU A 52 1.49 -19.41 -6.16
C LEU A 52 1.44 -19.13 -4.66
N VAL A 53 0.47 -19.75 -3.99
CA VAL A 53 0.36 -19.76 -2.53
C VAL A 53 1.34 -20.79 -1.98
N THR A 54 2.42 -20.29 -1.36
CA THR A 54 3.44 -21.13 -0.70
C THR A 54 3.90 -20.44 0.58
N ASP A 55 4.23 -21.21 1.62
CA ASP A 55 4.65 -20.63 2.91
C ASP A 55 5.98 -19.87 2.84
N ARG A 56 6.79 -20.09 1.79
CA ARG A 56 8.06 -19.37 1.56
C ARG A 56 7.92 -17.84 1.58
N TYR A 57 6.71 -17.34 1.29
CA TYR A 57 6.45 -15.90 1.29
C TYR A 57 6.40 -15.31 2.70
N LYS A 58 6.17 -16.14 3.73
CA LYS A 58 6.13 -15.69 5.12
C LYS A 58 7.53 -15.50 5.69
N ASP A 59 8.52 -16.19 5.13
CA ASP A 59 9.92 -16.05 5.53
C ASP A 59 10.40 -14.63 5.20
N ASP A 60 10.85 -13.91 6.23
CA ASP A 60 11.38 -12.54 6.17
C ASP A 60 10.42 -11.47 5.59
N ALA A 61 9.14 -11.78 5.42
CA ALA A 61 8.14 -10.78 5.05
C ALA A 61 7.78 -9.91 6.26
N ALA A 62 7.66 -8.60 6.02
CA ALA A 62 7.04 -7.71 6.98
C ALA A 62 5.53 -8.01 7.10
N LEU A 63 4.90 -8.41 5.99
CA LEU A 63 3.53 -8.89 5.95
C LEU A 63 3.34 -9.75 4.70
N ALA A 64 2.68 -10.90 4.81
CA ALA A 64 2.26 -11.71 3.69
C ALA A 64 0.82 -12.16 3.92
N ILE A 65 -0.03 -11.98 2.91
CA ILE A 65 -1.45 -12.32 3.00
C ILE A 65 -1.96 -12.90 1.68
N GLU A 66 -2.91 -13.82 1.81
CA GLU A 66 -3.67 -14.31 0.67
C GLU A 66 -4.72 -13.28 0.25
N VAL A 67 -4.74 -12.94 -1.02
CA VAL A 67 -5.77 -12.11 -1.63
C VAL A 67 -6.44 -12.88 -2.76
N GLU A 68 -7.75 -12.68 -2.88
CA GLU A 68 -8.54 -13.17 -4.00
C GLU A 68 -8.88 -11.99 -4.91
N LEU A 69 -8.49 -12.11 -6.18
CA LEU A 69 -8.77 -11.10 -7.19
C LEU A 69 -9.54 -11.78 -8.32
N ASP A 70 -10.70 -11.25 -8.66
CA ASP A 70 -11.53 -11.76 -9.75
C ASP A 70 -10.70 -11.91 -11.05
N PRO A 71 -10.59 -13.14 -11.60
CA PRO A 71 -9.82 -13.39 -12.82
C PRO A 71 -10.46 -12.80 -14.08
N ALA A 72 -11.76 -12.46 -14.05
CA ALA A 72 -12.44 -11.80 -15.17
C ALA A 72 -12.19 -10.28 -15.20
N THR A 73 -11.70 -9.72 -14.09
CA THR A 73 -11.39 -8.30 -13.97
C THR A 73 -9.96 -8.03 -14.42
N ALA A 74 -9.77 -6.98 -15.24
CA ALA A 74 -8.44 -6.42 -15.48
C ALA A 74 -8.00 -5.61 -14.26
N TRP A 75 -6.76 -5.79 -13.81
CA TRP A 75 -6.24 -5.15 -12.60
C TRP A 75 -5.09 -4.20 -12.92
N LEU A 76 -4.87 -3.24 -12.04
CA LEU A 76 -3.69 -2.37 -12.00
C LEU A 76 -3.04 -2.42 -10.61
N VAL A 77 -1.74 -2.14 -10.57
CA VAL A 77 -0.99 -1.89 -9.35
C VAL A 77 -0.79 -0.40 -9.22
N ARG A 78 -1.05 0.13 -8.03
CA ARG A 78 -0.79 1.54 -7.73
C ARG A 78 -0.01 1.69 -6.44
N CYS A 79 1.10 2.42 -6.50
CA CYS A 79 1.86 2.83 -5.34
C CYS A 79 1.56 4.30 -5.00
N ASP A 80 1.08 4.54 -3.78
CA ASP A 80 0.92 5.91 -3.25
C ASP A 80 1.80 6.09 -2.02
N ARG A 81 2.42 7.27 -1.89
CA ARG A 81 2.83 7.80 -0.60
C ARG A 81 1.73 8.72 -0.07
N VAL A 82 1.41 8.64 1.22
CA VAL A 82 0.45 9.51 1.87
C VAL A 82 1.08 10.17 3.08
N ASP A 83 1.10 11.50 3.07
CA ASP A 83 1.64 12.34 4.14
C ASP A 83 0.51 13.01 4.92
N PHE A 84 0.66 13.08 6.24
CA PHE A 84 -0.25 13.74 7.16
C PHE A 84 0.53 14.75 8.00
N PRO A 85 0.03 16.00 8.13
CA PRO A 85 0.51 16.89 9.18
C PRO A 85 0.03 16.38 10.57
N PRO A 86 0.56 16.94 11.68
CA PRO A 86 0.16 16.51 13.01
C PRO A 86 -1.34 16.71 13.23
N GLY A 87 -2.01 15.69 13.76
CA GLY A 87 -3.45 15.64 13.98
C GLY A 87 -4.29 15.50 12.71
N GLY A 88 -3.67 15.26 11.56
CA GLY A 88 -4.38 15.00 10.30
C GLY A 88 -5.29 13.78 10.40
N VAL A 89 -6.47 13.86 9.79
CA VAL A 89 -7.46 12.77 9.79
C VAL A 89 -7.86 12.44 8.36
N ALA A 90 -7.76 11.17 7.98
CA ALA A 90 -8.49 10.63 6.84
C ALA A 90 -9.79 10.02 7.36
N TYR A 91 -10.90 10.73 7.13
CA TYR A 91 -12.23 10.34 7.61
C TYR A 91 -12.69 9.00 7.07
N ARG A 92 -13.77 8.46 7.64
CA ARG A 92 -14.24 7.10 7.38
C ARG A 92 -14.42 6.84 5.89
N HIS A 93 -13.60 5.97 5.33
CA HIS A 93 -13.55 5.72 3.89
C HIS A 93 -13.26 4.27 3.55
N VAL A 94 -13.50 3.93 2.28
CA VAL A 94 -13.16 2.66 1.68
C VAL A 94 -12.31 2.85 0.43
N HIS A 95 -11.65 1.77 0.01
CA HIS A 95 -10.92 1.65 -1.24
C HIS A 95 -11.52 0.54 -2.13
N PRO A 96 -11.51 0.68 -3.46
CA PRO A 96 -12.11 -0.29 -4.39
C PRO A 96 -11.27 -1.55 -4.60
N GLY A 97 -10.11 -1.65 -3.94
CA GLY A 97 -9.18 -2.76 -4.08
C GLY A 97 -8.34 -2.93 -2.83
N PRO A 98 -7.87 -4.16 -2.56
CA PRO A 98 -7.07 -4.44 -1.38
C PRO A 98 -5.69 -3.80 -1.47
N GLY A 99 -5.02 -3.64 -0.33
CA GLY A 99 -3.61 -3.26 -0.35
C GLY A 99 -2.87 -3.45 0.96
N ILE A 100 -1.55 -3.39 0.87
CA ILE A 100 -0.64 -3.42 2.00
C ILE A 100 -0.03 -2.04 2.16
N ARG A 101 0.05 -1.57 3.40
CA ARG A 101 0.62 -0.30 3.80
C ARG A 101 1.86 -0.55 4.67
N ARG A 102 2.78 0.42 4.67
CA ARG A 102 3.95 0.45 5.53
C ARG A 102 4.14 1.86 6.05
N LEU A 103 4.13 2.03 7.38
CA LEU A 103 4.41 3.33 7.98
C LEU A 103 5.91 3.63 7.85
N LEU A 104 6.24 4.80 7.30
CA LEU A 104 7.62 5.25 7.10
C LEU A 104 8.14 5.94 8.36
N PHE A 105 7.36 6.86 8.92
CA PHE A 105 7.66 7.60 10.14
C PHE A 105 6.37 8.12 10.79
N GLY A 106 6.48 8.57 12.03
CA GLY A 106 5.35 9.05 12.83
C GLY A 106 4.50 7.91 13.40
N GLU A 107 3.21 8.18 13.59
CA GLU A 107 2.25 7.26 14.17
C GLU A 107 0.88 7.42 13.50
N LEU A 108 0.20 6.31 13.23
CA LEU A 108 -1.13 6.33 12.62
C LEU A 108 -2.07 5.38 13.38
N THR A 109 -3.16 5.93 13.93
CA THR A 109 -4.22 5.14 14.55
C THR A 109 -5.33 4.88 13.56
N ILE A 110 -5.60 3.59 13.30
CA ILE A 110 -6.64 3.11 12.40
C ILE A 110 -7.81 2.59 13.22
N GLU A 111 -9.00 3.13 12.96
CA GLU A 111 -10.27 2.62 13.46
C GLU A 111 -10.99 1.86 12.34
N SER A 112 -11.39 0.62 12.62
CA SER A 112 -12.07 -0.27 11.68
C SER A 112 -13.17 -1.09 12.38
N PRO A 113 -14.01 -1.83 11.64
CA PRO A 113 -14.95 -2.78 12.24
C PRO A 113 -14.30 -3.86 13.12
N GLU A 114 -13.02 -4.15 12.90
CA GLU A 114 -12.25 -5.15 13.65
C GLU A 114 -11.64 -4.57 14.94
N GLY A 115 -11.71 -3.26 15.12
CA GLY A 115 -11.20 -2.55 16.29
C GLY A 115 -10.28 -1.40 15.92
N THR A 116 -9.60 -0.88 16.93
CA THR A 116 -8.67 0.24 16.82
C THR A 116 -7.25 -0.25 17.03
N GLN A 117 -6.35 0.09 16.10
CA GLN A 117 -4.94 -0.25 16.18
C GLN A 117 -4.07 0.96 15.86
N THR A 118 -3.00 1.15 16.63
CA THR A 118 -2.01 2.19 16.39
C THR A 118 -0.76 1.57 15.77
N HIS A 119 -0.35 2.09 14.62
CA HIS A 119 0.86 1.70 13.89
C HIS A 119 1.96 2.73 14.08
N ARG A 120 3.20 2.24 14.19
CA ARG A 120 4.43 3.03 14.30
C ARG A 120 5.36 2.77 13.11
N ALA A 121 6.40 3.59 12.99
CA ALA A 121 7.38 3.48 11.92
C ALA A 121 7.89 2.03 11.78
N GLY A 122 7.83 1.49 10.56
CA GLY A 122 8.17 0.09 10.30
C GLY A 122 6.98 -0.88 10.35
N ASP A 123 5.85 -0.51 10.93
CA ASP A 123 4.68 -1.38 10.96
C ASP A 123 4.05 -1.50 9.56
N ALA A 124 3.62 -2.71 9.23
CA ALA A 124 2.87 -3.00 8.03
C ALA A 124 1.46 -3.50 8.39
N TRP A 125 0.47 -3.14 7.57
CA TRP A 125 -0.89 -3.63 7.73
C TRP A 125 -1.59 -3.81 6.39
N PHE A 126 -2.64 -4.63 6.40
CA PHE A 126 -3.47 -4.91 5.24
C PHE A 126 -4.85 -4.29 5.42
N GLU A 127 -5.41 -3.78 4.32
CA GLU A 127 -6.82 -3.41 4.24
C GLU A 127 -7.42 -4.05 2.99
N GLY A 128 -8.57 -4.70 3.15
CA GLY A 128 -9.32 -5.31 2.05
C GLY A 128 -10.01 -4.27 1.16
N ALA A 129 -10.51 -4.73 0.00
CA ALA A 129 -11.44 -3.93 -0.79
C ALA A 129 -12.73 -3.67 0.00
N ASP A 130 -13.28 -2.47 -0.16
CA ASP A 130 -14.49 -2.00 0.52
C ASP A 130 -14.46 -2.08 2.07
N PHE A 131 -13.27 -2.23 2.65
CA PHE A 131 -13.09 -2.29 4.10
C PHE A 131 -13.02 -0.87 4.69
N PRO A 132 -13.97 -0.47 5.55
CA PRO A 132 -14.06 0.90 6.03
C PRO A 132 -13.05 1.18 7.12
N VAL A 133 -12.27 2.25 6.94
CA VAL A 133 -11.26 2.72 7.90
C VAL A 133 -11.36 4.21 8.15
N LEU A 134 -11.03 4.64 9.37
CA LEU A 134 -10.71 6.03 9.70
C LEU A 134 -9.28 6.05 10.22
N ALA A 135 -8.46 6.96 9.69
CA ALA A 135 -7.06 7.08 10.09
C ALA A 135 -6.79 8.43 10.73
N THR A 136 -6.22 8.42 11.94
CA THR A 136 -5.80 9.62 12.68
C THR A 136 -4.30 9.60 12.87
N ALA A 137 -3.60 10.60 12.33
CA ALA A 137 -2.16 10.76 12.48
C ALA A 137 -1.78 11.27 13.88
N SER A 138 -0.50 11.11 14.23
CA SER A 138 0.08 11.63 15.48
C SER A 138 -0.29 13.10 15.71
N ALA A 139 -0.62 13.47 16.94
CA ALA A 139 -0.93 14.86 17.28
C ALA A 139 0.29 15.79 17.30
N THR A 140 1.51 15.23 17.32
CA THR A 140 2.73 16.00 17.61
C THR A 140 3.81 15.93 16.54
N GLU A 141 3.69 15.05 15.55
CA GLU A 141 4.68 14.87 14.49
C GLU A 141 4.02 14.57 13.14
N ASP A 142 4.73 14.87 12.06
CA ASP A 142 4.32 14.47 10.72
C ASP A 142 4.30 12.95 10.64
N THR A 143 3.37 12.41 9.87
CA THR A 143 3.21 10.97 9.67
C THR A 143 3.15 10.66 8.19
N ALA A 144 3.89 9.65 7.73
CA ALA A 144 3.79 9.19 6.35
C ALA A 144 3.76 7.67 6.28
N PHE A 145 2.95 7.15 5.36
CA PHE A 145 3.02 5.77 4.93
C PHE A 145 3.14 5.68 3.42
N VAL A 146 3.67 4.57 2.96
CA VAL A 146 3.59 4.14 1.56
C VAL A 146 2.68 2.92 1.48
N ARG A 147 1.96 2.80 0.38
CA ARG A 147 1.08 1.66 0.13
C ARG A 147 1.15 1.19 -1.30
N VAL A 148 0.83 -0.08 -1.48
CA VAL A 148 0.50 -0.63 -2.80
C VAL A 148 -0.93 -1.16 -2.75
N LEU A 149 -1.74 -0.69 -3.69
CA LEU A 149 -3.12 -1.13 -3.94
C LEU A 149 -3.17 -1.98 -5.21
N LEU A 150 -3.98 -3.03 -5.17
CA LEU A 150 -4.37 -3.80 -6.36
C LEU A 150 -5.79 -3.35 -6.71
N LEU A 151 -5.96 -2.62 -7.81
CA LEU A 151 -7.21 -1.94 -8.14
C LEU A 151 -7.81 -2.48 -9.43
N PRO A 152 -9.15 -2.53 -9.58
CA PRO A 152 -9.76 -2.78 -10.87
C PRO A 152 -9.32 -1.71 -11.88
N ALA A 153 -9.05 -2.09 -13.13
CA ALA A 153 -8.48 -1.21 -14.15
C ALA A 153 -9.37 0.02 -14.46
N GLU A 154 -10.68 -0.07 -14.20
CA GLU A 154 -11.58 1.08 -14.28
C GLU A 154 -11.22 2.24 -13.32
N TRP A 155 -10.36 2.01 -12.33
CA TRP A 155 -9.85 3.02 -11.39
C TRP A 155 -8.58 3.74 -11.85
N THR A 156 -8.09 3.46 -13.06
CA THR A 156 -6.94 4.17 -13.66
C THR A 156 -7.16 5.69 -13.61
N GLY A 157 -6.19 6.41 -13.05
CA GLY A 157 -6.18 7.87 -12.91
C GLY A 157 -7.21 8.44 -11.93
N LYS A 158 -8.01 7.59 -11.25
CA LYS A 158 -9.07 8.03 -10.34
C LYS A 158 -8.58 8.16 -8.91
N ARG A 159 -9.27 8.99 -8.12
CA ARG A 159 -9.11 9.03 -6.67
C ARG A 159 -9.72 7.76 -6.10
N THR A 160 -8.96 7.00 -5.30
CA THR A 160 -9.39 5.69 -4.81
C THR A 160 -10.12 5.74 -3.47
N ILE A 161 -10.19 6.90 -2.82
CA ILE A 161 -10.94 7.09 -1.58
C ILE A 161 -12.42 7.34 -1.88
N ARG A 162 -13.31 6.58 -1.23
CA ARG A 162 -14.75 6.86 -1.17
C ARG A 162 -15.17 6.97 0.28
N TYR A 163 -15.75 8.10 0.68
CA TYR A 163 -16.24 8.26 2.05
C TYR A 163 -17.52 7.47 2.27
N VAL A 164 -17.64 6.91 3.47
CA VAL A 164 -18.83 6.15 3.89
C VAL A 164 -19.97 7.12 4.19
N ASP A 165 -19.68 8.20 4.91
CA ASP A 165 -20.60 9.32 5.08
C ASP A 165 -20.30 10.39 4.00
N PRO A 166 -21.24 10.71 3.11
CA PRO A 166 -21.05 11.76 2.12
C PRO A 166 -20.69 13.13 2.73
N ALA A 167 -21.09 13.41 3.97
CA ALA A 167 -20.74 14.66 4.66
C ALA A 167 -19.23 14.79 4.90
N ASP A 168 -18.49 13.68 4.99
CA ASP A 168 -17.03 13.70 5.16
C ASP A 168 -16.32 14.20 3.89
N GLU A 169 -16.99 14.16 2.72
CA GLU A 169 -16.46 14.70 1.46
C GLU A 169 -16.32 16.23 1.48
N GLU A 170 -16.94 16.95 2.42
CA GLU A 170 -16.80 18.40 2.56
C GLU A 170 -15.80 18.80 3.65
N ARG A 171 -15.38 17.85 4.50
CA ARG A 171 -14.48 18.15 5.61
C ARG A 171 -13.05 18.45 5.13
N PRO A 172 -12.23 19.18 5.90
CA PRO A 172 -10.84 19.44 5.53
C PRO A 172 -10.05 18.14 5.38
N LYS A 173 -9.45 17.91 4.21
CA LYS A 173 -8.53 16.79 3.96
C LYS A 173 -7.12 17.34 4.03
N LEU A 174 -6.45 17.07 5.14
CA LEU A 174 -5.09 17.57 5.38
C LEU A 174 -4.03 16.58 4.86
N GLN A 175 -4.42 15.33 4.66
CA GLN A 175 -3.56 14.31 4.08
C GLN A 175 -3.31 14.58 2.60
N ARG A 176 -2.07 14.35 2.16
CA ARG A 176 -1.65 14.50 0.78
C ARG A 176 -1.24 13.14 0.23
N ALA A 177 -1.92 12.68 -0.81
CA ALA A 177 -1.55 11.46 -1.53
C ALA A 177 -0.74 11.82 -2.78
N THR A 178 0.44 11.21 -2.92
CA THR A 178 1.30 11.28 -4.10
C THR A 178 1.28 9.93 -4.79
N ASN A 179 0.79 9.88 -6.03
CA ASN A 179 0.88 8.68 -6.86
C ASN A 179 2.31 8.56 -7.41
N LEU A 180 3.00 7.49 -7.03
CA LEU A 180 4.39 7.22 -7.42
C LEU A 180 4.49 6.25 -8.59
N LEU A 181 3.47 5.42 -8.79
CA LEU A 181 3.41 4.38 -9.81
C LEU A 181 1.95 3.97 -10.02
N GLU A 182 1.53 3.85 -11.27
CA GLU A 182 0.25 3.24 -11.64
C GLU A 182 0.42 2.49 -12.96
N GLU A 183 0.36 1.17 -12.91
CA GLU A 183 0.61 0.31 -14.08
C GLU A 183 -0.32 -0.92 -14.11
N PRO A 184 -0.69 -1.43 -15.30
CA PRO A 184 -1.47 -2.66 -15.42
C PRO A 184 -0.79 -3.86 -14.74
N LEU A 185 -1.55 -4.62 -13.96
CA LEU A 185 -1.10 -5.88 -13.38
C LEU A 185 -1.22 -6.98 -14.44
N ARG A 186 -0.12 -7.28 -15.12
CA ARG A 186 -0.05 -8.39 -16.08
C ARG A 186 0.16 -9.70 -15.30
N ARG A 187 -0.71 -10.68 -15.53
CA ARG A 187 -0.66 -12.03 -14.94
C ARG A 187 -0.23 -13.04 -16.00
#